data_AF-A0A4Y9ZSG7-F1
#
_entry.id   AF-A0A4Y9ZSG7-F1
#
_cell.length_a   1.000
_cell.length_b   1.000
_cell.length_c   1.000
_cell.angle_alpha   90.00
_cell.angle_beta   90.00
_cell.angle_gamma   90.00
#
_symmetry.space_group_name_H-M   'P 1'
#
loop_
_entity.id
_entity.type
_entity.pdbx_description
1 polymer ?
#
loop_
_entity_poly.entity_id
_entity_poly.type
_entity_poly.pdbx_seq_one_letter_code
_entity_poly.pdbx_strand_id
1 'polypeptide(L)'
;MTVYQPKNPQVIFGGSSSSEQPSGTVDAPAAATYTGAAAYNPTVLQPPPVPSNPTVPTQFPVQLWSGGMANLSMPLPGTFYGFSIEMSISNHVLGKNSTFISVPFLNLMANIQERVGGVHVRIGGNTQESAEFVESLPNNSIIAKDYAAVTGTTNTPPLQYTAELLYMMSNISSLANVHWYLGIPFFNTTPFDLSIMHEAQPILGDRLLGLQAGNEPDLYNAHGHRPEGYNQWNYFGEIGDLINQVGNDTEVTQRNNLFIVPSISLQWNPQDVWDTNIGQAYSADLFALSVEHYPTDNCAAQFNTGQPIRDPQATFPQFLDHTSALSNVGTFLSGTAYAQSVGKPFLMFETNTASCGGFAGISDSYGAALWALDWGLTMAASNFSGALLHVGGANAFYNPFTPPPTNQSTFRQWTVGPVYYSALVMAEILGPSNASQVVDLGMNSGNIYTPGYVVYENGNPTKVVLFNFVTDPSGNTDYTASISIGGGQTGQPNASPSSVKVKYLAADSVSAKYNFTWAGQVSLVSLMHYEHDN
;
A
#
# COMPACT_ATOMS: atom_id res chain seq x y z
N MET A 1 -18.24 -13.21 -24.95
CA MET A 1 -17.74 -12.92 -23.59
C MET A 1 -18.49 -11.69 -23.10
N THR A 2 -19.41 -11.86 -22.16
CA THR A 2 -20.34 -10.81 -21.76
C THR A 2 -19.60 -9.87 -20.82
N VAL A 3 -19.20 -8.70 -21.32
CA VAL A 3 -18.62 -7.61 -20.52
C VAL A 3 -19.68 -7.20 -19.49
N TYR A 4 -19.39 -7.44 -18.22
CA TYR A 4 -20.23 -7.01 -17.11
C TYR A 4 -20.21 -5.48 -17.06
N GLN A 5 -21.33 -4.83 -17.38
CA GLN A 5 -21.53 -3.41 -17.14
C GLN A 5 -22.08 -3.24 -15.73
N PRO A 6 -21.47 -2.42 -14.86
CA PRO A 6 -22.08 -2.04 -13.59
C PRO A 6 -23.42 -1.34 -13.90
N LYS A 7 -24.53 -1.99 -13.53
CA LYS A 7 -25.88 -1.42 -13.60
C LYS A 7 -26.16 -0.70 -12.28
N ASN A 8 -25.82 0.58 -12.20
CA ASN A 8 -26.63 1.56 -11.47
C ASN A 8 -26.06 2.99 -11.63
N PRO A 9 -26.81 3.93 -12.24
CA PRO A 9 -26.58 5.34 -12.02
C PRO A 9 -27.24 5.74 -10.69
N GLN A 10 -26.50 5.71 -9.58
CA GLN A 10 -26.98 6.33 -8.33
C GLN A 10 -26.78 7.86 -8.41
N VAL A 11 -27.84 8.52 -8.86
CA VAL A 11 -28.47 9.77 -8.37
C VAL A 11 -27.62 10.82 -7.57
N ILE A 12 -27.38 11.98 -8.24
CA ILE A 12 -27.63 13.42 -7.86
C ILE A 12 -26.72 14.05 -6.74
N PHE A 13 -26.17 15.29 -6.76
CA PHE A 13 -26.63 16.65 -7.14
C PHE A 13 -25.57 17.48 -7.90
N GLY A 14 -26.03 18.41 -8.73
CA GLY A 14 -25.19 19.31 -9.53
C GLY A 14 -24.52 20.43 -8.72
N GLY A 15 -23.23 20.64 -8.96
CA GLY A 15 -22.47 21.79 -8.49
C GLY A 15 -21.99 22.61 -9.69
N SER A 16 -22.29 23.91 -9.67
CA SER A 16 -21.89 24.91 -10.66
C SER A 16 -20.39 25.17 -10.64
N SER A 17 -19.77 25.25 -11.81
CA SER A 17 -18.39 25.69 -12.01
C SER A 17 -18.22 27.19 -11.70
N SER A 18 -17.33 27.55 -10.79
CA SER A 18 -16.77 28.89 -10.69
C SER A 18 -15.28 28.86 -10.98
N SER A 19 -14.87 29.59 -12.01
CA SER A 19 -13.48 29.84 -12.37
C SER A 19 -12.87 30.90 -11.45
N GLU A 20 -11.74 30.61 -10.81
CA GLU A 20 -10.91 31.64 -10.18
C GLU A 20 -9.56 31.78 -10.91
N GLN A 21 -9.18 33.04 -11.13
CA GLN A 21 -7.92 33.45 -11.75
C GLN A 21 -6.76 33.45 -10.73
N PRO A 22 -5.50 33.29 -11.18
CA PRO A 22 -4.36 33.17 -10.28
C PRO A 22 -3.94 34.54 -9.74
N SER A 23 -3.72 34.64 -8.42
CA SER A 23 -3.09 35.82 -7.80
C SER A 23 -1.60 35.55 -7.52
N GLY A 24 -0.79 36.59 -7.76
CA GLY A 24 0.66 36.52 -7.87
C GLY A 24 1.43 36.24 -6.57
N THR A 25 2.68 35.84 -6.77
CA THR A 25 3.71 35.56 -5.77
C THR A 25 4.02 36.78 -4.90
N VAL A 26 3.86 36.62 -3.58
CA VAL A 26 4.44 37.50 -2.56
C VAL A 26 5.28 36.61 -1.64
N ASP A 27 6.55 36.98 -1.44
CA ASP A 27 7.49 36.28 -0.57
C ASP A 27 6.91 36.12 0.85
N ALA A 28 6.72 34.87 1.28
CA ALA A 28 6.17 34.56 2.59
C ALA A 28 7.27 34.67 3.68
N PRO A 29 7.00 35.35 4.80
CA PRO A 29 7.87 35.29 5.97
C PRO A 29 7.93 33.85 6.49
N ALA A 30 9.01 33.47 7.19
CA ALA A 30 9.22 32.13 7.74
C ALA A 30 7.92 31.58 8.36
N ALA A 31 7.36 30.55 7.71
CA ALA A 31 6.08 29.98 8.11
C ALA A 31 6.16 29.53 9.57
N ALA A 32 5.17 29.91 10.38
CA ALA A 32 5.04 29.37 11.73
C ALA A 32 5.06 27.83 11.66
N THR A 33 5.89 27.19 12.49
CA THR A 33 5.98 25.73 12.54
C THR A 33 4.60 25.15 12.83
N TYR A 34 4.04 24.40 11.89
CA TYR A 34 2.77 23.72 12.06
C TYR A 34 2.86 22.74 13.24
N THR A 35 1.93 22.84 14.20
CA THR A 35 1.90 22.02 15.42
C THR A 35 0.72 21.05 15.48
N GLY A 36 -0.11 20.99 14.44
CA GLY A 36 -1.21 20.05 14.35
C GLY A 36 -0.74 18.63 14.01
N ALA A 37 -1.70 17.70 13.86
CA ALA A 37 -1.37 16.32 13.50
C ALA A 37 -0.83 16.24 12.06
N ALA A 38 0.19 15.41 11.85
CA ALA A 38 0.93 15.29 10.58
C ALA A 38 0.03 15.09 9.36
N ALA A 39 -1.03 14.28 9.50
CA ALA A 39 -1.98 14.00 8.43
C ALA A 39 -2.76 15.23 7.90
N TYR A 40 -2.72 16.35 8.62
CA TYR A 40 -3.37 17.62 8.23
C TYR A 40 -2.37 18.76 8.04
N ASN A 41 -1.08 18.43 7.89
CA ASN A 41 -0.04 19.43 7.68
C ASN A 41 -0.24 20.10 6.30
N PRO A 42 -0.26 21.44 6.18
CA PRO A 42 -0.51 22.11 4.92
C PRO A 42 0.72 22.29 4.03
N THR A 43 1.92 21.83 4.43
CA THR A 43 3.16 22.02 3.68
C THR A 43 3.06 21.49 2.26
N VAL A 44 3.32 22.37 1.29
CA VAL A 44 3.43 22.10 -0.15
C VAL A 44 4.87 22.35 -0.56
N LEU A 45 5.51 21.39 -1.22
CA LEU A 45 6.86 21.53 -1.76
C LEU A 45 6.85 22.16 -3.15
N GLN A 46 7.96 22.76 -3.56
CA GLN A 46 8.14 23.16 -4.95
C GLN A 46 8.30 21.91 -5.83
N PRO A 47 7.57 21.80 -6.95
CA PRO A 47 7.80 20.69 -7.88
C PRO A 47 9.23 20.77 -8.43
N PRO A 48 9.88 19.63 -8.73
CA PRO A 48 11.19 19.65 -9.38
C PRO A 48 11.17 20.44 -10.70
N PRO A 49 12.28 21.07 -11.10
CA PRO A 49 12.35 21.81 -12.34
C PRO A 49 12.10 20.90 -13.55
N VAL A 50 11.51 21.46 -14.61
CA VAL A 50 11.30 20.74 -15.88
C VAL A 50 12.63 20.20 -16.41
N PRO A 51 12.73 18.89 -16.73
CA PRO A 51 13.96 18.31 -17.27
C PRO A 51 14.35 18.97 -18.59
N SER A 52 15.57 19.52 -18.65
CA SER A 52 16.06 20.28 -19.81
C SER A 52 17.29 19.66 -20.47
N ASN A 53 17.94 18.66 -19.85
CA ASN A 53 19.12 18.02 -20.42
C ASN A 53 19.26 16.54 -19.99
N PRO A 54 18.92 15.56 -20.86
CA PRO A 54 18.22 15.76 -22.13
C PRO A 54 16.76 16.20 -21.89
N THR A 55 16.15 16.86 -22.88
CA THR A 55 14.70 17.12 -22.85
C THR A 55 13.93 15.81 -22.95
N VAL A 56 12.73 15.76 -22.36
CA VAL A 56 11.85 14.59 -22.46
C VAL A 56 11.31 14.45 -23.89
N PRO A 57 11.53 13.33 -24.60
CA PRO A 57 10.93 13.15 -25.91
C PRO A 57 9.42 13.03 -25.79
N THR A 58 8.68 13.80 -26.58
CA THR A 58 7.22 13.94 -26.48
C THR A 58 6.44 13.17 -27.55
N GLN A 59 7.12 12.47 -28.46
CA GLN A 59 6.46 11.66 -29.47
C GLN A 59 7.26 10.38 -29.70
N PHE A 60 6.61 9.23 -29.52
CA PHE A 60 7.24 7.93 -29.72
C PHE A 60 6.19 6.84 -30.00
N PRO A 61 6.56 5.78 -30.74
CA PRO A 61 5.70 4.62 -30.94
C PRO A 61 5.74 3.66 -29.75
N VAL A 62 4.64 2.95 -29.54
CA VAL A 62 4.54 1.81 -28.60
C VAL A 62 3.97 0.62 -29.36
N GLN A 63 4.80 -0.40 -29.59
CA GLN A 63 4.38 -1.63 -30.27
C GLN A 63 4.00 -2.70 -29.25
N LEU A 64 2.83 -3.31 -29.43
CA LEU A 64 2.30 -4.41 -28.63
C LEU A 64 2.02 -5.62 -29.54
N TRP A 65 1.84 -6.80 -28.94
CA TRP A 65 1.65 -8.06 -29.65
C TRP A 65 0.37 -8.77 -29.19
N SER A 66 -0.30 -9.47 -30.09
CA SER A 66 -1.33 -10.45 -29.72
C SER A 66 -0.67 -11.77 -29.32
N GLY A 67 -1.27 -12.52 -28.40
CA GLY A 67 -0.72 -13.78 -27.89
C GLY A 67 0.32 -13.63 -26.76
N GLY A 68 0.51 -12.41 -26.23
CA GLY A 68 1.47 -12.11 -25.18
C GLY A 68 2.76 -11.47 -25.69
N MET A 69 3.61 -11.06 -24.76
CA MET A 69 4.95 -10.53 -25.05
C MET A 69 5.97 -11.10 -24.06
N ALA A 70 7.26 -10.86 -24.31
CA ALA A 70 8.30 -11.23 -23.37
C ALA A 70 8.09 -10.52 -22.02
N ASN A 71 8.53 -11.15 -20.93
CA ASN A 71 8.48 -10.62 -19.57
C ASN A 71 7.07 -10.38 -19.01
N LEU A 72 6.05 -11.10 -19.52
CA LEU A 72 4.76 -11.16 -18.83
C LEU A 72 4.95 -11.63 -17.39
N SER A 73 4.42 -10.87 -16.45
CA SER A 73 4.31 -11.32 -15.06
C SER A 73 3.49 -12.60 -14.96
N MET A 74 3.53 -13.26 -13.80
CA MET A 74 2.51 -14.23 -13.43
C MET A 74 1.10 -13.59 -13.46
N PRO A 75 0.03 -14.39 -13.57
CA PRO A 75 -1.33 -13.89 -13.38
C PRO A 75 -1.51 -13.24 -12.01
N LEU A 76 -2.10 -12.04 -11.99
CA LEU A 76 -2.25 -11.22 -10.81
C LEU A 76 -3.71 -11.11 -10.37
N PRO A 77 -3.98 -11.12 -9.05
CA PRO A 77 -5.31 -10.84 -8.53
C PRO A 77 -5.66 -9.36 -8.70
N GLY A 78 -6.94 -9.05 -8.88
CA GLY A 78 -7.41 -7.66 -8.87
C GLY A 78 -7.18 -6.96 -7.52
N THR A 79 -7.09 -7.74 -6.43
CA THR A 79 -6.84 -7.29 -5.06
C THR A 79 -5.36 -7.02 -4.75
N PHE A 80 -4.51 -6.83 -5.78
CA PHE A 80 -3.07 -6.65 -5.65
C PHE A 80 -2.69 -5.55 -4.66
N TYR A 81 -3.32 -4.36 -4.75
CA TYR A 81 -3.13 -3.32 -3.74
C TYR A 81 -4.18 -3.44 -2.64
N GLY A 82 -3.69 -3.55 -1.41
CA GLY A 82 -4.48 -3.49 -0.19
C GLY A 82 -3.90 -2.49 0.81
N PHE A 83 -4.30 -2.62 2.07
CA PHE A 83 -3.87 -1.72 3.14
C PHE A 83 -3.27 -2.49 4.31
N SER A 84 -2.23 -1.94 4.93
CA SER A 84 -1.70 -2.41 6.21
C SER A 84 -2.07 -1.40 7.27
N ILE A 85 -2.65 -1.83 8.39
CA ILE A 85 -3.09 -0.94 9.46
C ILE A 85 -2.36 -1.37 10.73
N GLU A 86 -1.68 -0.42 11.37
CA GLU A 86 -1.04 -0.64 12.66
C GLU A 86 -2.10 -1.09 13.68
N MET A 87 -1.86 -2.21 14.37
CA MET A 87 -2.85 -2.87 15.23
C MET A 87 -3.40 -1.88 16.27
N SER A 88 -2.51 -1.10 16.87
CA SER A 88 -2.87 -0.10 17.88
C SER A 88 -3.85 0.97 17.41
N ILE A 89 -3.95 1.28 16.13
CA ILE A 89 -4.87 2.33 15.61
C ILE A 89 -6.08 1.74 14.89
N SER A 90 -6.26 0.42 14.91
CA SER A 90 -7.36 -0.27 14.24
C SER A 90 -8.73 0.23 14.69
N ASN A 91 -8.90 0.52 15.99
CA ASN A 91 -10.13 1.07 16.54
C ASN A 91 -10.39 2.55 16.19
N HIS A 92 -9.43 3.24 15.58
CA HIS A 92 -9.62 4.59 15.06
C HIS A 92 -10.02 4.55 13.58
N VAL A 93 -9.46 3.61 12.83
CA VAL A 93 -9.71 3.47 11.39
C VAL A 93 -10.99 2.69 11.14
N LEU A 94 -11.08 1.47 11.67
CA LEU A 94 -12.16 0.53 11.36
C LEU A 94 -13.48 0.90 12.06
N GLY A 95 -13.39 1.47 13.25
CA GLY A 95 -14.54 1.80 14.09
C GLY A 95 -14.22 1.64 15.57
N LYS A 96 -15.11 2.12 16.44
CA LYS A 96 -14.90 2.09 17.89
C LYS A 96 -14.95 0.66 18.45
N ASN A 97 -15.87 -0.16 17.94
CA ASN A 97 -16.09 -1.57 18.28
C ASN A 97 -17.00 -2.22 17.21
N SER A 98 -17.39 -3.50 17.42
CA SER A 98 -18.18 -4.26 16.45
C SER A 98 -19.56 -3.66 16.13
N THR A 99 -20.11 -2.83 17.02
CA THR A 99 -21.41 -2.15 16.84
C THR A 99 -21.29 -0.74 16.25
N PHE A 100 -20.09 -0.17 16.19
CA PHE A 100 -19.81 1.19 15.71
C PHE A 100 -18.66 1.20 14.71
N ILE A 101 -18.96 0.81 13.48
CA ILE A 101 -18.02 0.74 12.35
C ILE A 101 -17.93 2.10 11.65
N SER A 102 -16.74 2.46 11.18
CA SER A 102 -16.48 3.66 10.39
C SER A 102 -17.09 3.55 8.99
N VAL A 103 -18.23 4.21 8.77
CA VAL A 103 -18.88 4.29 7.45
C VAL A 103 -17.94 4.82 6.34
N PRO A 104 -17.09 5.84 6.58
CA PRO A 104 -16.13 6.27 5.56
C PRO A 104 -15.17 5.17 5.14
N PHE A 105 -14.65 4.36 6.08
CA PHE A 105 -13.81 3.21 5.75
C PHE A 105 -14.56 2.20 4.88
N LEU A 106 -15.81 1.87 5.24
CA LEU A 106 -16.65 0.97 4.44
C LEU A 106 -16.85 1.47 3.00
N ASN A 107 -17.12 2.77 2.83
CA ASN A 107 -17.30 3.36 1.50
C ASN A 107 -16.02 3.28 0.66
N LEU A 108 -14.86 3.53 1.27
CA LEU A 108 -13.55 3.42 0.61
C LEU A 108 -13.28 1.97 0.17
N MET A 109 -13.57 0.98 1.03
CA MET A 109 -13.43 -0.43 0.66
C MET A 109 -14.42 -0.85 -0.43
N ALA A 110 -15.67 -0.41 -0.34
CA ALA A 110 -16.71 -0.72 -1.33
C ALA A 110 -16.36 -0.20 -2.74
N ASN A 111 -15.70 0.96 -2.84
CA ASN A 111 -15.24 1.50 -4.13
C ASN A 111 -14.22 0.60 -4.83
N ILE A 112 -13.31 -0.02 -4.06
CA ILE A 112 -12.33 -0.97 -4.59
C ILE A 112 -13.01 -2.30 -4.87
N GLN A 113 -13.86 -2.77 -3.94
CA GLN A 113 -14.66 -3.99 -4.12
C GLN A 113 -15.49 -3.96 -5.42
N GLU A 114 -16.08 -2.82 -5.80
CA GLU A 114 -16.85 -2.71 -7.05
C GLU A 114 -16.00 -3.03 -8.29
N ARG A 115 -14.68 -2.79 -8.24
CA ARG A 115 -13.76 -3.01 -9.36
C ARG A 115 -13.24 -4.45 -9.42
N VAL A 116 -12.92 -5.03 -8.26
CA VAL A 116 -12.16 -6.29 -8.19
C VAL A 116 -12.75 -7.36 -7.30
N GLY A 117 -13.93 -7.10 -6.72
CA GLY A 117 -14.69 -8.05 -5.94
C GLY A 117 -14.35 -8.10 -4.45
N GLY A 118 -13.22 -7.56 -4.00
CA GLY A 118 -12.84 -7.52 -2.58
C GLY A 118 -11.63 -6.63 -2.30
N VAL A 119 -11.22 -6.55 -1.04
CA VAL A 119 -10.01 -5.81 -0.61
C VAL A 119 -9.27 -6.64 0.42
N HIS A 120 -7.94 -6.71 0.31
CA HIS A 120 -7.10 -7.34 1.33
C HIS A 120 -6.58 -6.29 2.30
N VAL A 121 -6.72 -6.55 3.60
CA VAL A 121 -6.25 -5.64 4.65
C VAL A 121 -5.48 -6.41 5.71
N ARG A 122 -4.30 -5.94 6.09
CA ARG A 122 -3.52 -6.47 7.21
C ARG A 122 -3.78 -5.63 8.46
N ILE A 123 -3.97 -6.27 9.61
CA ILE A 123 -3.81 -5.65 10.93
C ILE A 123 -2.54 -6.21 11.57
N GLY A 124 -1.56 -5.35 11.85
CA GLY A 124 -0.24 -5.79 12.32
C GLY A 124 0.67 -4.63 12.70
N GLY A 125 1.89 -4.62 12.19
CA GLY A 125 2.92 -3.61 12.49
C GLY A 125 3.67 -3.92 13.78
N ASN A 126 4.54 -3.00 14.20
CA ASN A 126 5.34 -3.18 15.42
C ASN A 126 4.48 -3.46 16.67
N THR A 127 3.26 -2.95 16.72
CA THR A 127 2.34 -3.12 17.87
C THR A 127 1.74 -4.51 17.96
N GLN A 128 1.82 -5.34 16.90
CA GLN A 128 1.37 -6.73 16.98
C GLN A 128 2.22 -7.56 17.94
N GLU A 129 3.50 -7.23 18.06
CA GLU A 129 4.53 -8.10 18.64
C GLU A 129 4.35 -8.43 20.11
N SER A 130 3.67 -7.53 20.80
CA SER A 130 3.38 -7.57 22.23
C SER A 130 1.87 -7.51 22.51
N ALA A 131 1.04 -7.72 21.49
CA ALA A 131 -0.40 -7.66 21.64
C ALA A 131 -0.90 -8.79 22.56
N GLU A 132 -1.63 -8.45 23.60
CA GLU A 132 -2.18 -9.42 24.55
C GLU A 132 -3.71 -9.47 24.43
N PHE A 133 -4.28 -10.68 24.33
CA PHE A 133 -5.72 -10.84 24.37
C PHE A 133 -6.25 -10.71 25.81
N VAL A 134 -7.33 -9.95 25.99
CA VAL A 134 -8.07 -9.87 27.25
C VAL A 134 -9.57 -9.96 26.99
N GLU A 135 -10.30 -10.58 27.93
CA GLU A 135 -11.76 -10.76 27.79
C GLU A 135 -12.52 -9.42 27.76
N SER A 136 -12.04 -8.42 28.51
CA SER A 136 -12.65 -7.11 28.57
C SER A 136 -11.66 -6.02 28.96
N LEU A 137 -11.98 -4.78 28.59
CA LEU A 137 -11.27 -3.58 28.99
C LEU A 137 -12.24 -2.57 29.61
N PRO A 138 -11.74 -1.65 30.47
CA PRO A 138 -12.57 -0.59 31.04
C PRO A 138 -13.31 0.23 29.99
N ASN A 139 -14.52 0.69 30.32
CA ASN A 139 -15.37 1.51 29.44
C ASN A 139 -15.74 0.85 28.09
N ASN A 140 -15.68 -0.48 28.01
CA ASN A 140 -15.90 -1.26 26.79
C ASN A 140 -15.01 -0.81 25.63
N SER A 141 -13.77 -0.38 25.91
CA SER A 141 -12.77 -0.20 24.86
C SER A 141 -12.37 -1.55 24.29
N ILE A 142 -11.87 -1.54 23.05
CA ILE A 142 -11.44 -2.77 22.36
C ILE A 142 -9.92 -2.90 22.26
N ILE A 143 -9.22 -1.80 22.50
CA ILE A 143 -7.76 -1.70 22.54
C ILE A 143 -7.38 -0.81 23.74
N ALA A 144 -6.37 -1.22 24.50
CA ALA A 144 -5.69 -0.40 25.51
C ALA A 144 -4.19 -0.40 25.22
N LYS A 145 -3.51 0.74 25.43
CA LYS A 145 -2.09 0.92 25.12
C LYS A 145 -1.35 1.36 26.37
N ASP A 146 -0.19 0.78 26.63
CA ASP A 146 0.68 1.25 27.71
C ASP A 146 1.77 2.18 27.16
N TYR A 147 1.51 3.48 27.25
CA TYR A 147 2.45 4.51 26.83
C TYR A 147 3.65 4.69 27.78
N ALA A 148 3.64 4.06 28.96
CA ALA A 148 4.79 4.08 29.87
C ALA A 148 5.85 3.04 29.50
N ALA A 149 5.49 2.03 28.69
CA ALA A 149 6.33 0.89 28.34
C ALA A 149 6.72 0.86 26.85
N VAL A 150 6.86 2.02 26.21
CA VAL A 150 7.18 2.12 24.77
C VAL A 150 8.58 1.59 24.43
N THR A 151 8.72 0.97 23.24
CA THR A 151 10.00 0.43 22.74
C THR A 151 10.32 0.85 21.31
N GLY A 152 11.58 0.64 20.88
CA GLY A 152 12.03 0.88 19.50
C GLY A 152 12.08 2.35 19.09
N THR A 153 12.46 2.60 17.83
CA THR A 153 12.62 3.97 17.29
C THR A 153 11.31 4.75 17.27
N THR A 154 10.18 4.08 17.06
CA THR A 154 8.86 4.71 16.91
C THR A 154 8.12 4.90 18.23
N ASN A 155 8.74 4.60 19.38
CA ASN A 155 8.09 4.59 20.69
C ASN A 155 6.79 3.75 20.69
N THR A 156 6.90 2.51 20.22
CA THR A 156 5.78 1.59 20.06
C THR A 156 5.28 1.12 21.43
N PRO A 157 4.00 1.39 21.79
CA PRO A 157 3.45 0.90 23.04
C PRO A 157 3.01 -0.58 22.91
N PRO A 158 3.22 -1.42 23.93
CA PRO A 158 2.50 -2.67 24.02
C PRO A 158 1.01 -2.40 24.19
N LEU A 159 0.19 -3.36 23.77
CA LEU A 159 -1.25 -3.21 23.78
C LEU A 159 -1.98 -4.47 24.24
N GLN A 160 -3.18 -4.24 24.75
CA GLN A 160 -4.18 -5.27 24.97
C GLN A 160 -5.32 -5.09 23.98
N TYR A 161 -5.91 -6.17 23.51
CA TYR A 161 -7.07 -6.16 22.62
C TYR A 161 -8.14 -7.16 23.07
N THR A 162 -9.38 -6.94 22.65
CA THR A 162 -10.51 -7.85 22.92
C THR A 162 -11.06 -8.46 21.64
N ALA A 163 -11.89 -9.50 21.76
CA ALA A 163 -12.56 -10.16 20.62
C ALA A 163 -13.43 -9.19 19.79
N GLU A 164 -13.82 -8.03 20.34
CA GLU A 164 -14.57 -7.00 19.61
C GLU A 164 -13.82 -6.45 18.39
N LEU A 165 -12.49 -6.46 18.39
CA LEU A 165 -11.70 -6.13 17.19
C LEU A 165 -12.00 -7.10 16.06
N LEU A 166 -12.07 -8.39 16.36
CA LEU A 166 -12.30 -9.46 15.39
C LEU A 166 -13.76 -9.48 14.92
N TYR A 167 -14.73 -9.26 15.82
CA TYR A 167 -16.13 -9.10 15.43
C TYR A 167 -16.35 -7.86 14.56
N MET A 168 -15.64 -6.75 14.84
CA MET A 168 -15.68 -5.55 13.99
C MET A 168 -15.15 -5.85 12.58
N MET A 169 -14.02 -6.55 12.48
CA MET A 169 -13.47 -7.01 11.20
C MET A 169 -14.46 -7.92 10.45
N SER A 170 -15.09 -8.87 11.14
CA SER A 170 -16.10 -9.78 10.55
C SER A 170 -17.33 -9.04 10.02
N ASN A 171 -17.82 -8.04 10.77
CA ASN A 171 -18.93 -7.19 10.32
C ASN A 171 -18.53 -6.35 9.11
N ILE A 172 -17.32 -5.80 9.07
CA ILE A 172 -16.78 -5.11 7.88
C ILE A 172 -16.73 -6.04 6.67
N SER A 173 -16.24 -7.27 6.83
CA SER A 173 -16.22 -8.27 5.75
C SER A 173 -17.62 -8.56 5.20
N SER A 174 -18.62 -8.59 6.07
CA SER A 174 -20.02 -8.80 5.68
C SER A 174 -20.61 -7.63 4.88
N LEU A 175 -20.05 -6.42 5.03
CA LEU A 175 -20.54 -5.20 4.39
C LEU A 175 -19.76 -4.82 3.12
N ALA A 176 -18.44 -5.05 3.10
CA ALA A 176 -17.55 -4.56 2.04
C ALA A 176 -16.59 -5.64 1.48
N ASN A 177 -16.84 -6.92 1.75
CA ASN A 177 -16.04 -8.06 1.29
C ASN A 177 -14.52 -7.89 1.51
N VAL A 178 -14.14 -7.33 2.67
CA VAL A 178 -12.76 -7.23 3.11
C VAL A 178 -12.29 -8.59 3.60
N HIS A 179 -11.08 -8.98 3.23
CA HIS A 179 -10.38 -10.16 3.71
C HIS A 179 -9.13 -9.74 4.46
N TRP A 180 -8.77 -10.48 5.49
CA TRP A 180 -7.86 -10.02 6.53
C TRP A 180 -6.60 -10.87 6.61
N TYR A 181 -5.47 -10.19 6.73
CA TYR A 181 -4.30 -10.77 7.34
C TYR A 181 -4.17 -10.25 8.77
N LEU A 182 -3.67 -11.08 9.68
CA LEU A 182 -3.49 -10.70 11.09
C LEU A 182 -2.08 -11.00 11.57
N GLY A 183 -1.43 -10.03 12.20
CA GLY A 183 -0.17 -10.23 12.91
C GLY A 183 -0.37 -10.95 14.23
N ILE A 184 0.48 -11.91 14.55
CA ILE A 184 0.49 -12.59 15.86
C ILE A 184 1.59 -12.02 16.75
N PRO A 185 1.42 -12.05 18.08
CA PRO A 185 2.47 -11.68 19.02
C PRO A 185 3.68 -12.61 18.86
N PHE A 186 4.89 -12.04 18.77
CA PHE A 186 6.10 -12.81 18.47
C PHE A 186 7.31 -12.47 19.36
N PHE A 187 7.19 -11.51 20.29
CA PHE A 187 8.28 -11.24 21.24
C PHE A 187 8.52 -12.38 22.23
N ASN A 188 7.47 -13.06 22.68
CA ASN A 188 7.60 -14.27 23.48
C ASN A 188 7.39 -15.52 22.61
N THR A 189 8.41 -16.39 22.57
CA THR A 189 8.44 -17.59 21.73
C THR A 189 8.39 -18.88 22.56
N THR A 190 8.36 -18.79 23.90
CA THR A 190 8.41 -19.97 24.78
C THR A 190 7.45 -19.83 25.97
N PRO A 191 6.16 -20.20 25.80
CA PRO A 191 5.49 -20.52 24.54
C PRO A 191 5.12 -19.26 23.75
N PHE A 192 4.76 -19.43 22.47
CA PHE A 192 4.03 -18.41 21.71
C PHE A 192 2.62 -18.20 22.29
N ASP A 193 2.11 -16.97 22.24
CA ASP A 193 0.70 -16.70 22.52
C ASP A 193 -0.15 -17.02 21.30
N LEU A 194 -1.04 -18.00 21.43
CA LEU A 194 -1.94 -18.46 20.36
C LEU A 194 -3.35 -17.88 20.47
N SER A 195 -3.62 -17.01 21.46
CA SER A 195 -4.97 -16.48 21.73
C SER A 195 -5.58 -15.80 20.50
N ILE A 196 -4.76 -15.09 19.70
CA ILE A 196 -5.25 -14.47 18.47
C ILE A 196 -5.75 -15.51 17.46
N MET A 197 -5.13 -16.68 17.38
CA MET A 197 -5.55 -17.76 16.49
C MET A 197 -6.83 -18.41 17.00
N HIS A 198 -6.91 -18.65 18.31
CA HIS A 198 -8.07 -19.23 18.98
C HIS A 198 -9.33 -18.39 18.73
N GLU A 199 -9.20 -17.06 18.77
CA GLU A 199 -10.31 -16.14 18.57
C GLU A 199 -10.57 -15.82 17.10
N ALA A 200 -9.53 -15.53 16.30
CA ALA A 200 -9.72 -15.03 14.94
C ALA A 200 -10.24 -16.08 13.96
N GLN A 201 -9.79 -17.33 14.09
CA GLN A 201 -10.22 -18.40 13.18
C GLN A 201 -11.75 -18.63 13.20
N PRO A 202 -12.40 -18.85 14.36
CA PRO A 202 -13.85 -19.03 14.40
C PRO A 202 -14.63 -17.75 14.05
N ILE A 203 -14.11 -16.56 14.35
CA ILE A 203 -14.83 -15.28 14.12
C ILE A 203 -14.75 -14.83 12.66
N LEU A 204 -13.59 -14.96 12.02
CA LEU A 204 -13.35 -14.50 10.66
C LEU A 204 -13.57 -15.61 9.62
N GLY A 205 -13.35 -16.88 9.97
CA GLY A 205 -13.49 -18.01 9.06
C GLY A 205 -12.74 -17.79 7.75
N ASP A 206 -13.41 -17.99 6.62
CA ASP A 206 -12.86 -17.81 5.26
C ASP A 206 -12.44 -16.36 4.94
N ARG A 207 -12.70 -15.40 5.84
CA ARG A 207 -12.23 -14.01 5.72
C ARG A 207 -10.83 -13.80 6.30
N LEU A 208 -10.29 -14.77 7.04
CA LEU A 208 -8.89 -14.77 7.47
C LEU A 208 -8.04 -15.44 6.39
N LEU A 209 -7.21 -14.65 5.70
CA LEU A 209 -6.32 -15.12 4.63
C LEU A 209 -5.06 -15.78 5.18
N GLY A 210 -4.51 -15.25 6.27
CA GLY A 210 -3.26 -15.74 6.84
C GLY A 210 -2.82 -14.95 8.07
N LEU A 211 -1.84 -15.51 8.76
CA LEU A 211 -1.27 -14.97 10.00
C LEU A 211 0.20 -14.62 9.79
N GLN A 212 0.58 -13.39 10.05
CA GLN A 212 1.98 -12.98 10.01
C GLN A 212 2.70 -13.39 11.28
N ALA A 213 3.72 -14.22 11.14
CA ALA A 213 4.57 -14.67 12.23
C ALA A 213 5.81 -13.77 12.34
N GLY A 214 5.63 -12.65 13.03
CA GLY A 214 6.65 -11.61 13.20
C GLY A 214 6.62 -10.50 12.15
N ASN A 215 6.84 -9.28 12.63
CA ASN A 215 6.98 -8.02 11.89
C ASN A 215 8.45 -7.59 11.97
N GLU A 216 9.12 -7.52 10.82
CA GLU A 216 10.52 -7.09 10.72
C GLU A 216 11.45 -7.82 11.72
N PRO A 217 11.47 -9.17 11.73
CA PRO A 217 12.27 -9.94 12.69
C PRO A 217 13.78 -9.66 12.61
N ASP A 218 14.23 -9.11 11.48
CA ASP A 218 15.60 -8.65 11.27
C ASP A 218 15.97 -7.39 12.07
N LEU A 219 14.98 -6.67 12.61
CA LEU A 219 15.17 -5.56 13.55
C LEU A 219 15.16 -5.98 15.03
N TYR A 220 14.75 -7.21 15.36
CA TYR A 220 14.57 -7.60 16.76
C TYR A 220 15.84 -7.46 17.62
N ASN A 221 17.00 -7.77 17.05
CA ASN A 221 18.26 -7.58 17.77
C ASN A 221 18.53 -6.09 18.04
N ALA A 222 18.43 -5.25 17.00
CA ALA A 222 18.67 -3.81 17.08
C ALA A 222 17.70 -3.12 18.05
N HIS A 223 16.50 -3.67 18.22
CA HIS A 223 15.46 -3.17 19.13
C HIS A 223 15.47 -3.83 20.52
N GLY A 224 16.39 -4.76 20.78
CA GLY A 224 16.55 -5.40 22.10
C GLY A 224 15.50 -6.49 22.41
N HIS A 225 14.79 -6.99 21.40
CA HIS A 225 13.81 -8.07 21.54
C HIS A 225 14.41 -9.47 21.35
N ARG A 226 15.65 -9.53 20.83
CA ARG A 226 16.45 -10.76 20.71
C ARG A 226 17.91 -10.50 21.10
N PRO A 227 18.63 -11.53 21.61
CA PRO A 227 20.02 -11.39 22.01
C PRO A 227 20.95 -11.11 20.80
N GLU A 228 22.18 -10.69 21.10
CA GLU A 228 23.25 -10.54 20.10
C GLU A 228 23.46 -11.84 19.30
N GLY A 229 23.66 -11.71 17.99
CA GLY A 229 23.83 -12.83 17.07
C GLY A 229 22.55 -13.41 16.49
N TYR A 230 21.37 -12.89 16.88
CA TYR A 230 20.09 -13.29 16.28
C TYR A 230 20.07 -12.99 14.77
N ASN A 231 19.79 -14.02 13.98
CA ASN A 231 19.85 -14.00 12.53
C ASN A 231 18.74 -14.85 11.89
N GLN A 232 18.72 -14.92 10.57
CA GLN A 232 17.70 -15.63 9.79
C GLN A 232 17.56 -17.12 10.12
N TRP A 233 18.62 -17.79 10.58
CA TRP A 233 18.54 -19.19 11.01
C TRP A 233 17.90 -19.35 12.38
N ASN A 234 18.03 -18.35 13.25
CA ASN A 234 17.30 -18.34 14.52
C ASN A 234 15.80 -18.18 14.25
N TYR A 235 15.43 -17.22 13.41
CA TYR A 235 14.04 -17.03 12.99
C TYR A 235 13.46 -18.27 12.30
N PHE A 236 14.23 -18.92 11.41
CA PHE A 236 13.84 -20.20 10.82
C PHE A 236 13.50 -21.26 11.88
N GLY A 237 14.27 -21.31 12.97
CA GLY A 237 13.99 -22.19 14.12
C GLY A 237 12.71 -21.80 14.86
N GLU A 238 12.53 -20.51 15.16
CA GLU A 238 11.33 -19.99 15.83
C GLU A 238 10.04 -20.29 15.05
N ILE A 239 10.09 -20.25 13.70
CA ILE A 239 8.96 -20.68 12.86
C ILE A 239 8.69 -22.18 12.98
N GLY A 240 9.73 -23.01 13.05
CA GLY A 240 9.56 -24.44 13.33
C GLY A 240 8.91 -24.70 14.69
N ASP A 241 9.32 -23.96 15.72
CA ASP A 241 8.75 -24.06 17.06
C ASP A 241 7.28 -23.62 17.10
N LEU A 242 6.94 -22.52 16.41
CA LEU A 242 5.55 -22.06 16.27
C LEU A 242 4.67 -23.11 15.58
N ILE A 243 5.13 -23.65 14.45
CA ILE A 243 4.41 -24.69 13.70
C ILE A 243 4.20 -25.92 14.58
N ASN A 244 5.21 -26.35 15.34
CA ASN A 244 5.10 -27.47 16.27
C ASN A 244 4.10 -27.18 17.40
N GLN A 245 4.10 -25.97 17.96
CA GLN A 245 3.15 -25.60 19.01
C GLN A 245 1.71 -25.62 18.48
N VAL A 246 1.47 -25.01 17.32
CA VAL A 246 0.15 -25.00 16.65
C VAL A 246 -0.30 -26.40 16.22
N GLY A 247 0.63 -27.25 15.79
CA GLY A 247 0.40 -28.66 15.49
C GLY A 247 -0.16 -29.46 16.67
N ASN A 248 0.24 -29.08 17.90
CA ASN A 248 -0.15 -29.76 19.14
C ASN A 248 -1.32 -29.09 19.87
N ASP A 249 -1.72 -27.89 19.46
CA ASP A 249 -2.83 -27.15 20.06
C ASP A 249 -4.18 -27.68 19.54
N THR A 250 -5.10 -28.02 20.47
CA THR A 250 -6.40 -28.60 20.12
C THR A 250 -7.47 -27.57 19.76
N GLU A 251 -7.26 -26.30 20.09
CA GLU A 251 -8.21 -25.21 19.85
C GLU A 251 -7.97 -24.54 18.49
N VAL A 252 -6.74 -24.58 17.98
CA VAL A 252 -6.45 -24.14 16.61
C VAL A 252 -7.12 -25.07 15.58
N THR A 253 -7.96 -24.49 14.71
CA THR A 253 -8.80 -25.23 13.76
C THR A 253 -8.20 -25.34 12.36
N GLN A 254 -7.48 -24.31 11.90
CA GLN A 254 -6.70 -24.31 10.66
C GLN A 254 -5.22 -24.25 11.01
N ARG A 255 -4.44 -25.24 10.56
CA ARG A 255 -3.01 -25.34 10.85
C ARG A 255 -2.11 -25.19 9.61
N ASN A 256 -2.65 -25.53 8.44
CA ASN A 256 -1.89 -25.56 7.19
C ASN A 256 -2.15 -24.29 6.38
N ASN A 257 -1.17 -23.92 5.55
CA ASN A 257 -1.24 -22.82 4.59
C ASN A 257 -1.77 -21.52 5.23
N LEU A 258 -1.16 -21.18 6.38
CA LEU A 258 -1.64 -20.15 7.30
C LEU A 258 -0.62 -19.03 7.46
N PHE A 259 0.67 -19.35 7.59
CA PHE A 259 1.67 -18.38 8.01
C PHE A 259 2.25 -17.54 6.88
N ILE A 260 2.49 -16.27 7.17
CA ILE A 260 3.15 -15.31 6.30
C ILE A 260 4.48 -14.94 6.96
N VAL A 261 5.58 -15.21 6.26
CA VAL A 261 6.95 -15.07 6.76
C VAL A 261 7.89 -14.60 5.65
N PRO A 262 9.04 -14.03 5.95
CA PRO A 262 9.48 -13.52 7.24
C PRO A 262 9.07 -12.08 7.51
N SER A 263 8.59 -11.34 6.51
CA SER A 263 8.31 -9.90 6.60
C SER A 263 9.52 -9.07 7.07
N ILE A 264 10.70 -9.33 6.51
CA ILE A 264 11.94 -8.57 6.81
C ILE A 264 11.92 -7.13 6.28
N SER A 265 12.71 -6.25 6.89
CA SER A 265 12.87 -4.82 6.54
C SER A 265 14.24 -4.44 5.95
N LEU A 266 14.98 -5.43 5.41
CA LEU A 266 16.32 -5.28 4.81
C LEU A 266 17.50 -5.03 5.78
N GLN A 267 17.36 -5.22 7.09
CA GLN A 267 18.53 -5.36 7.96
C GLN A 267 19.29 -6.66 7.67
N TRP A 268 18.55 -7.72 7.35
CA TRP A 268 19.12 -8.92 6.76
C TRP A 268 19.15 -8.79 5.25
N ASN A 269 20.19 -9.35 4.62
CA ASN A 269 20.19 -9.52 3.17
C ASN A 269 19.07 -10.51 2.79
N PRO A 270 18.14 -10.16 1.87
CA PRO A 270 17.08 -11.07 1.46
C PRO A 270 17.58 -12.42 0.96
N GLN A 271 18.72 -12.48 0.28
CA GLN A 271 19.27 -13.74 -0.23
C GLN A 271 19.63 -14.70 0.92
N ASP A 272 20.25 -14.18 1.98
CA ASP A 272 20.65 -15.00 3.13
C ASP A 272 19.44 -15.65 3.81
N VAL A 273 18.31 -14.95 3.81
CA VAL A 273 17.02 -15.45 4.30
C VAL A 273 16.47 -16.55 3.41
N TRP A 274 16.48 -16.39 2.09
CA TRP A 274 16.00 -17.42 1.17
C TRP A 274 16.89 -18.66 1.17
N ASP A 275 18.19 -18.50 1.42
CA ASP A 275 19.16 -19.60 1.56
C ASP A 275 18.89 -20.48 2.79
N THR A 276 18.07 -20.02 3.76
CA THR A 276 17.55 -20.89 4.83
C THR A 276 16.60 -21.99 4.32
N ASN A 277 16.08 -21.81 3.10
CA ASN A 277 15.09 -22.67 2.47
C ASN A 277 13.75 -22.72 3.25
N ILE A 278 13.41 -21.68 4.02
CA ILE A 278 12.20 -21.59 4.87
C ILE A 278 10.91 -21.93 4.11
N GLY A 279 10.75 -21.35 2.92
CA GLY A 279 9.62 -21.60 2.01
C GLY A 279 9.41 -23.07 1.63
N GLN A 280 10.49 -23.83 1.42
CA GLN A 280 10.42 -25.25 1.10
C GLN A 280 10.32 -26.14 2.35
N ALA A 281 11.02 -25.78 3.42
CA ALA A 281 11.05 -26.55 4.67
C ALA A 281 9.67 -26.58 5.36
N TYR A 282 8.96 -25.46 5.33
CA TYR A 282 7.65 -25.30 5.98
C TYR A 282 6.52 -25.09 4.97
N SER A 283 6.65 -25.63 3.76
CA SER A 283 5.75 -25.34 2.63
C SER A 283 4.27 -25.69 2.90
N ALA A 284 4.00 -26.66 3.78
CA ALA A 284 2.65 -27.07 4.14
C ALA A 284 1.95 -26.04 5.05
N ASP A 285 2.72 -25.29 5.83
CA ASP A 285 2.25 -24.39 6.88
C ASP A 285 2.23 -22.93 6.40
N LEU A 286 3.10 -22.56 5.46
CA LEU A 286 3.18 -21.18 4.95
C LEU A 286 2.09 -20.89 3.90
N PHE A 287 1.35 -19.81 4.08
CA PHE A 287 0.45 -19.23 3.07
C PHE A 287 1.23 -18.47 2.00
N ALA A 288 2.13 -17.57 2.41
CA ALA A 288 2.89 -16.70 1.53
C ALA A 288 4.27 -16.37 2.10
N LEU A 289 5.17 -15.93 1.22
CA LEU A 289 6.41 -15.27 1.60
C LEU A 289 6.24 -13.75 1.53
N SER A 290 6.90 -13.02 2.42
CA SER A 290 6.72 -11.57 2.55
C SER A 290 7.99 -10.80 2.87
N VAL A 291 7.99 -9.54 2.47
CA VAL A 291 8.95 -8.49 2.84
C VAL A 291 8.20 -7.21 3.18
N GLU A 292 8.86 -6.32 3.90
CA GLU A 292 8.38 -4.98 4.23
C GLU A 292 9.45 -3.98 3.77
N HIS A 293 9.04 -2.85 3.17
CA HIS A 293 10.03 -1.90 2.66
C HIS A 293 9.49 -0.49 2.52
N TYR A 294 10.30 0.47 2.96
CA TYR A 294 10.15 1.90 2.69
C TYR A 294 11.43 2.37 1.98
N PRO A 295 11.35 3.11 0.85
CA PRO A 295 12.56 3.51 0.11
C PRO A 295 13.51 4.42 0.88
N THR A 296 13.03 5.05 1.94
CA THR A 296 13.77 5.97 2.80
C THR A 296 13.05 6.13 4.15
N ASP A 297 13.58 6.97 5.04
CA ASP A 297 13.10 7.16 6.40
C ASP A 297 12.99 8.66 6.76
N ASN A 298 12.00 9.03 7.58
CA ASN A 298 11.93 10.36 8.21
C ASN A 298 12.17 10.29 9.72
N CYS A 299 12.87 9.26 10.20
CA CYS A 299 12.95 8.95 11.62
C CYS A 299 13.71 10.01 12.41
N ALA A 300 14.78 10.58 11.83
CA ALA A 300 15.55 11.65 12.45
C ALA A 300 14.70 12.87 12.84
N ALA A 301 13.83 13.31 11.93
CA ALA A 301 12.96 14.47 12.17
C ALA A 301 11.80 14.14 13.13
N GLN A 302 11.22 12.94 13.00
CA GLN A 302 10.00 12.57 13.74
C GLN A 302 10.27 12.13 15.17
N PHE A 303 11.41 11.46 15.40
CA PHE A 303 11.74 10.84 16.69
C PHE A 303 13.03 11.39 17.31
N ASN A 304 13.62 12.43 16.72
CA ASN A 304 14.83 13.08 17.23
C ASN A 304 15.96 12.07 17.53
N THR A 305 16.23 11.16 16.59
CA THR A 305 17.18 10.06 16.77
C THR A 305 18.64 10.50 16.86
N GLY A 306 18.93 11.79 16.69
CA GLY A 306 20.28 12.35 16.62
C GLY A 306 20.97 12.15 15.27
N GLN A 307 20.33 11.48 14.31
CA GLN A 307 20.81 11.35 12.94
C GLN A 307 20.54 12.63 12.12
N PRO A 308 21.25 12.85 10.98
CA PRO A 308 20.99 13.99 10.10
C PRO A 308 19.55 14.00 9.60
N ILE A 309 18.88 15.15 9.73
CA ILE A 309 17.53 15.37 9.20
C ILE A 309 17.62 15.48 7.67
N ARG A 310 16.81 14.70 6.97
CA ARG A 310 16.68 14.76 5.50
C ARG A 310 15.78 15.93 5.10
N ASP A 311 16.23 16.73 4.14
CA ASP A 311 15.42 17.81 3.57
C ASP A 311 14.35 17.22 2.63
N PRO A 312 13.05 17.41 2.91
CA PRO A 312 11.98 16.94 2.03
C PRO A 312 12.09 17.54 0.62
N GLN A 313 12.49 18.81 0.47
CA GLN A 313 12.56 19.45 -0.84
C GLN A 313 13.63 18.83 -1.73
N ALA A 314 14.80 18.48 -1.16
CA ALA A 314 15.87 17.78 -1.86
C ALA A 314 15.55 16.29 -2.11
N THR A 315 14.69 15.70 -1.27
CA THR A 315 14.30 14.28 -1.37
C THR A 315 13.19 14.07 -2.41
N PHE A 316 12.29 15.03 -2.59
CA PHE A 316 11.10 14.90 -3.43
C PHE A 316 11.34 14.38 -4.87
N PRO A 317 12.39 14.81 -5.61
CA PRO A 317 12.65 14.29 -6.97
C PRO A 317 12.80 12.76 -7.05
N GLN A 318 13.23 12.10 -5.96
CA GLN A 318 13.44 10.65 -5.93
C GLN A 318 12.13 9.86 -6.05
N PHE A 319 10.99 10.49 -5.75
CA PHE A 319 9.65 9.90 -5.88
C PHE A 319 9.03 10.13 -7.27
N LEU A 320 9.72 10.85 -8.16
CA LEU A 320 9.22 11.29 -9.46
C LEU A 320 10.11 10.78 -10.60
N ASP A 321 10.73 9.62 -10.38
CA ASP A 321 11.68 8.94 -11.25
C ASP A 321 11.44 7.43 -11.18
N HIS A 322 11.17 6.82 -12.34
CA HIS A 322 10.91 5.38 -12.48
C HIS A 322 12.12 4.48 -12.11
N THR A 323 13.35 4.99 -12.23
CA THR A 323 14.57 4.30 -11.78
C THR A 323 14.50 3.95 -10.31
N SER A 324 13.86 4.80 -9.50
CA SER A 324 13.65 4.52 -8.08
C SER A 324 12.77 3.28 -7.89
N ALA A 325 11.68 3.14 -8.64
CA ALA A 325 10.82 1.95 -8.57
C ALA A 325 11.59 0.69 -9.00
N LEU A 326 12.30 0.75 -10.13
CA LEU A 326 13.12 -0.36 -10.63
C LEU A 326 14.20 -0.80 -9.64
N SER A 327 14.92 0.16 -9.04
CA SER A 327 15.99 -0.09 -8.08
C SER A 327 15.45 -0.75 -6.80
N ASN A 328 14.37 -0.21 -6.24
CA ASN A 328 13.76 -0.75 -5.01
C ASN A 328 13.20 -2.17 -5.22
N VAL A 329 12.50 -2.41 -6.33
CA VAL A 329 11.97 -3.76 -6.66
C VAL A 329 13.11 -4.73 -7.00
N GLY A 330 14.17 -4.24 -7.63
CA GLY A 330 15.37 -5.01 -7.98
C GLY A 330 15.97 -5.77 -6.79
N THR A 331 15.95 -5.18 -5.59
CA THR A 331 16.43 -5.79 -4.34
C THR A 331 15.72 -7.11 -3.99
N PHE A 332 14.49 -7.32 -4.47
CA PHE A 332 13.64 -8.44 -4.08
C PHE A 332 13.44 -9.49 -5.17
N LEU A 333 14.10 -9.36 -6.33
CA LEU A 333 13.92 -10.30 -7.45
C LEU A 333 14.32 -11.74 -7.12
N SER A 334 15.30 -11.94 -6.24
CA SER A 334 15.63 -13.28 -5.75
C SER A 334 14.50 -13.87 -4.90
N GLY A 335 13.80 -13.04 -4.13
CA GLY A 335 12.63 -13.44 -3.33
C GLY A 335 11.45 -13.82 -4.19
N THR A 336 11.14 -13.05 -5.24
CA THR A 336 10.04 -13.39 -6.16
C THR A 336 10.35 -14.67 -6.96
N ALA A 337 11.60 -14.88 -7.36
CA ALA A 337 12.03 -16.12 -8.01
C ALA A 337 11.95 -17.33 -7.05
N TYR A 338 12.44 -17.16 -5.82
CA TYR A 338 12.37 -18.21 -4.80
C TYR A 338 10.91 -18.59 -4.47
N ALA A 339 10.05 -17.61 -4.22
CA ALA A 339 8.63 -17.84 -3.94
C ALA A 339 7.92 -18.61 -5.06
N GLN A 340 8.19 -18.27 -6.33
CA GLN A 340 7.68 -19.02 -7.47
C GLN A 340 8.20 -20.47 -7.50
N SER A 341 9.48 -20.69 -7.19
CA SER A 341 10.06 -22.05 -7.17
C SER A 341 9.41 -22.99 -6.16
N VAL A 342 8.87 -22.43 -5.06
CA VAL A 342 8.15 -23.18 -4.02
C VAL A 342 6.62 -23.04 -4.11
N GLY A 343 6.11 -22.40 -5.18
CA GLY A 343 4.68 -22.23 -5.43
C GLY A 343 3.95 -21.37 -4.41
N LYS A 344 4.61 -20.34 -3.84
CA LYS A 344 4.04 -19.43 -2.85
C LYS A 344 3.88 -18.00 -3.41
N PRO A 345 2.84 -17.27 -2.98
CA PRO A 345 2.77 -15.83 -3.20
C PRO A 345 3.96 -15.10 -2.57
N PHE A 346 4.38 -13.99 -3.18
CA PHE A 346 5.36 -13.07 -2.61
C PHE A 346 4.74 -11.69 -2.40
N LEU A 347 4.68 -11.22 -1.15
CA LEU A 347 3.95 -10.02 -0.76
C LEU A 347 4.89 -8.90 -0.29
N MET A 348 4.65 -7.68 -0.78
CA MET A 348 5.14 -6.47 -0.12
C MET A 348 4.15 -6.12 1.00
N PHE A 349 4.36 -6.73 2.16
CA PHE A 349 3.34 -6.84 3.20
C PHE A 349 3.16 -5.57 4.02
N GLU A 350 4.16 -4.70 3.98
CA GLU A 350 4.07 -3.33 4.46
C GLU A 350 4.95 -2.44 3.60
N THR A 351 4.40 -1.33 3.13
CA THR A 351 5.18 -0.31 2.43
C THR A 351 4.51 1.05 2.48
N ASN A 352 5.31 2.11 2.35
CA ASN A 352 4.87 3.45 1.97
C ASN A 352 6.08 4.32 1.58
N THR A 353 5.87 5.63 1.39
CA THR A 353 6.91 6.55 0.88
C THR A 353 8.16 6.60 1.75
N ALA A 354 8.00 6.65 3.06
CA ALA A 354 9.11 6.65 4.00
C ALA A 354 8.65 6.13 5.36
N SER A 355 9.51 5.39 6.05
CA SER A 355 9.23 4.91 7.40
C SER A 355 9.13 6.09 8.38
N CYS A 356 8.72 5.81 9.62
CA CYS A 356 8.50 6.83 10.65
C CYS A 356 7.45 7.88 10.24
N GLY A 357 6.40 7.46 9.53
CA GLY A 357 5.23 8.31 9.23
C GLY A 357 5.31 9.11 7.93
N GLY A 358 6.42 9.10 7.19
CA GLY A 358 6.53 9.82 5.92
C GLY A 358 7.03 11.26 6.05
N PHE A 359 7.02 11.98 4.93
CA PHE A 359 7.45 13.38 4.81
C PHE A 359 6.27 14.30 4.45
N ALA A 360 6.17 15.43 5.16
CA ALA A 360 5.26 16.50 4.79
C ALA A 360 5.58 17.03 3.38
N GLY A 361 4.57 17.11 2.52
CA GLY A 361 4.67 17.63 1.16
C GLY A 361 5.24 16.66 0.13
N ILE A 362 5.70 15.47 0.55
CA ILE A 362 5.99 14.33 -0.36
C ILE A 362 4.87 13.29 -0.20
N SER A 363 4.74 12.72 0.99
CA SER A 363 3.89 11.57 1.28
C SER A 363 2.39 11.84 1.15
N ASP A 364 2.01 13.10 1.26
CA ASP A 364 0.65 13.62 1.18
C ASP A 364 0.43 14.48 -0.08
N SER A 365 1.28 14.31 -1.10
CA SER A 365 1.19 14.97 -2.40
C SER A 365 0.68 14.07 -3.52
N TYR A 366 0.24 14.66 -4.63
CA TYR A 366 -0.09 13.95 -5.86
C TYR A 366 1.08 13.10 -6.39
N GLY A 367 2.31 13.57 -6.18
CA GLY A 367 3.53 12.83 -6.48
C GLY A 367 3.57 11.46 -5.80
N ALA A 368 3.10 11.36 -4.55
CA ALA A 368 2.97 10.07 -3.87
C ALA A 368 1.90 9.16 -4.51
N ALA A 369 0.82 9.71 -5.07
CA ALA A 369 -0.17 8.90 -5.80
C ALA A 369 0.43 8.29 -7.08
N LEU A 370 1.18 9.10 -7.85
CA LEU A 370 1.86 8.62 -9.05
C LEU A 370 2.94 7.59 -8.70
N TRP A 371 3.79 7.92 -7.73
CA TRP A 371 4.85 7.05 -7.23
C TRP A 371 4.32 5.70 -6.77
N ALA A 372 3.27 5.66 -5.94
CA ALA A 372 2.74 4.41 -5.43
C ALA A 372 2.14 3.57 -6.57
N LEU A 373 1.53 4.19 -7.58
CA LEU A 373 1.00 3.46 -8.72
C LEU A 373 2.12 2.89 -9.60
N ASP A 374 3.17 3.66 -9.88
CA ASP A 374 4.35 3.21 -10.62
C ASP A 374 5.06 2.07 -9.88
N TRP A 375 5.32 2.25 -8.59
CA TRP A 375 5.95 1.22 -7.76
C TRP A 375 5.13 -0.07 -7.71
N GLY A 376 3.81 0.03 -7.55
CA GLY A 376 2.92 -1.13 -7.60
C GLY A 376 2.94 -1.88 -8.93
N LEU A 377 2.97 -1.15 -10.04
CA LEU A 377 3.04 -1.74 -11.37
C LEU A 377 4.42 -2.36 -11.65
N THR A 378 5.51 -1.77 -11.15
CA THR A 378 6.84 -2.38 -11.19
C THR A 378 6.89 -3.68 -10.38
N MET A 379 6.30 -3.71 -9.19
CA MET A 379 6.17 -4.93 -8.37
C MET A 379 5.34 -6.00 -9.08
N ALA A 380 4.20 -5.61 -9.68
CA ALA A 380 3.34 -6.48 -10.47
C ALA A 380 4.08 -7.10 -11.67
N ALA A 381 4.81 -6.28 -12.44
CA ALA A 381 5.65 -6.75 -13.54
C ALA A 381 6.79 -7.68 -13.09
N SER A 382 7.19 -7.58 -11.82
CA SER A 382 8.30 -8.34 -11.22
C SER A 382 7.85 -9.55 -10.39
N ASN A 383 6.62 -10.02 -10.58
CA ASN A 383 6.05 -11.21 -9.92
C ASN A 383 5.89 -11.10 -8.40
N PHE A 384 5.62 -9.92 -7.87
CA PHE A 384 4.91 -9.82 -6.59
C PHE A 384 3.45 -10.25 -6.77
N SER A 385 2.84 -10.84 -5.73
CA SER A 385 1.42 -11.23 -5.73
C SER A 385 0.51 -10.15 -5.16
N GLY A 386 1.07 -9.19 -4.43
CA GLY A 386 0.34 -8.07 -3.85
C GLY A 386 1.24 -7.18 -2.99
N ALA A 387 0.70 -6.01 -2.65
CA ALA A 387 1.35 -5.01 -1.82
C ALA A 387 0.34 -4.30 -0.91
N LEU A 388 0.74 -3.93 0.30
CA LEU A 388 -0.13 -3.28 1.28
C LEU A 388 0.42 -1.91 1.69
N LEU A 389 -0.34 -0.85 1.40
CA LEU A 389 0.00 0.52 1.76
C LEU A 389 -0.31 0.77 3.23
N HIS A 390 0.70 1.16 4.02
CA HIS A 390 0.56 1.28 5.47
C HIS A 390 -0.24 2.52 5.91
N VAL A 391 -1.03 2.37 6.98
CA VAL A 391 -1.83 3.38 7.66
C VAL A 391 -1.30 3.54 9.09
N GLY A 392 -0.58 4.63 9.34
CA GLY A 392 0.07 4.92 10.63
C GLY A 392 -0.78 5.79 11.57
N GLY A 393 -1.98 6.20 11.14
CA GLY A 393 -2.87 7.08 11.88
C GLY A 393 -2.49 8.56 11.78
N ALA A 394 -3.14 9.42 12.58
CA ALA A 394 -3.09 10.89 12.40
C ALA A 394 -1.69 11.54 12.48
N ASN A 395 -0.70 10.83 13.02
CA ASN A 395 0.70 11.28 13.11
C ASN A 395 1.55 10.86 11.90
N ALA A 396 0.97 10.21 10.89
CA ALA A 396 1.62 9.89 9.62
C ALA A 396 1.10 10.79 8.48
N PHE A 397 1.98 11.14 7.55
CA PHE A 397 1.68 11.87 6.32
C PHE A 397 1.22 10.93 5.20
N TYR A 398 1.73 9.70 5.16
CA TYR A 398 1.57 8.79 4.02
C TYR A 398 0.21 8.07 3.93
N ASN A 399 -0.73 8.39 4.82
CA ASN A 399 -1.94 7.58 5.00
C ASN A 399 -2.78 7.55 3.73
N PRO A 400 -3.21 6.36 3.26
CA PRO A 400 -4.25 6.25 2.24
C PRO A 400 -5.57 6.94 2.64
N PHE A 401 -5.89 6.92 3.92
CA PHE A 401 -7.05 7.59 4.50
C PHE A 401 -6.80 7.87 5.97
N THR A 402 -7.36 8.96 6.51
CA THR A 402 -7.19 9.33 7.91
C THR A 402 -8.53 9.71 8.55
N PRO A 403 -8.93 9.08 9.67
CA PRO A 403 -10.06 9.56 10.48
C PRO A 403 -9.73 10.89 11.16
N PRO A 404 -10.72 11.76 11.41
CA PRO A 404 -10.53 12.95 12.25
C PRO A 404 -10.10 12.53 13.66
N PRO A 405 -9.27 13.34 14.36
CA PRO A 405 -8.98 13.09 15.77
C PRO A 405 -10.28 12.96 16.57
N THR A 406 -10.36 12.05 17.54
CA THR A 406 -11.61 11.75 18.27
C THR A 406 -12.24 13.01 18.87
N ASN A 407 -11.44 13.90 19.44
CA ASN A 407 -11.86 15.18 20.03
C ASN A 407 -12.26 16.25 18.99
N GLN A 408 -12.12 15.96 17.71
CA GLN A 408 -12.43 16.86 16.60
C GLN A 408 -13.45 16.26 15.63
N SER A 409 -13.94 15.04 15.90
CA SER A 409 -14.86 14.29 15.03
C SER A 409 -16.23 14.95 14.82
N THR A 410 -16.59 15.97 15.61
CA THR A 410 -17.82 16.76 15.45
C THR A 410 -17.69 17.90 14.44
N PHE A 411 -16.46 18.28 14.06
CA PHE A 411 -16.21 19.41 13.15
C PHE A 411 -15.09 19.17 12.12
N ARG A 412 -14.39 18.04 12.19
CA ARG A 412 -13.46 17.56 11.16
C ARG A 412 -13.96 16.26 10.56
N GLN A 413 -13.56 16.03 9.33
CA GLN A 413 -13.95 14.87 8.55
C GLN A 413 -12.75 14.00 8.19
N TRP A 414 -13.03 12.85 7.61
CA TRP A 414 -12.02 11.98 7.06
C TRP A 414 -11.28 12.65 5.90
N THR A 415 -9.98 12.40 5.80
CA THR A 415 -9.19 12.73 4.62
C THR A 415 -8.89 11.46 3.82
N VAL A 416 -8.92 11.59 2.50
CA VAL A 416 -8.43 10.56 1.58
C VAL A 416 -7.08 11.01 1.10
N GLY A 417 -6.04 10.25 1.43
CA GLY A 417 -4.69 10.56 1.02
C GLY A 417 -4.39 10.12 -0.42
N PRO A 418 -3.28 10.60 -0.99
CA PRO A 418 -2.95 10.37 -2.39
C PRO A 418 -2.86 8.89 -2.76
N VAL A 419 -2.24 8.07 -1.90
CA VAL A 419 -1.97 6.65 -2.20
C VAL A 419 -3.23 5.77 -2.21
N TYR A 420 -4.37 6.23 -1.68
CA TYR A 420 -5.65 5.54 -1.90
C TYR A 420 -6.08 5.60 -3.37
N TYR A 421 -5.82 6.70 -4.06
CA TYR A 421 -6.11 6.79 -5.50
C TYR A 421 -5.27 5.77 -6.28
N SER A 422 -4.02 5.52 -5.87
CA SER A 422 -3.16 4.49 -6.47
C SER A 422 -3.79 3.09 -6.32
N ALA A 423 -4.28 2.74 -5.13
CA ALA A 423 -4.97 1.46 -4.90
C ALA A 423 -6.25 1.33 -5.75
N LEU A 424 -7.05 2.41 -5.82
CA LEU A 424 -8.27 2.45 -6.64
C LEU A 424 -7.99 2.27 -8.13
N VAL A 425 -6.97 2.95 -8.64
CA VAL A 425 -6.56 2.88 -10.04
C VAL A 425 -5.96 1.51 -10.37
N MET A 426 -5.12 0.96 -9.50
CA MET A 426 -4.55 -0.38 -9.66
C MET A 426 -5.63 -1.46 -9.74
N ALA A 427 -6.65 -1.37 -8.88
CA ALA A 427 -7.80 -2.28 -8.93
C ALA A 427 -8.52 -2.20 -10.30
N GLU A 428 -8.62 -1.01 -10.89
CA GLU A 428 -9.22 -0.86 -12.21
C GLU A 428 -8.32 -1.35 -13.36
N ILE A 429 -7.01 -1.16 -13.22
CA ILE A 429 -5.99 -1.65 -14.17
C ILE A 429 -6.01 -3.18 -14.22
N LEU A 430 -6.00 -3.85 -13.07
CA LEU A 430 -5.98 -5.31 -13.03
C LEU A 430 -7.36 -5.93 -13.24
N GLY A 431 -8.43 -5.28 -12.78
CA GLY A 431 -9.80 -5.75 -12.94
C GLY A 431 -10.08 -7.06 -12.19
N PRO A 432 -11.31 -7.59 -12.32
CA PRO A 432 -11.79 -8.70 -11.48
C PRO A 432 -11.44 -10.10 -11.99
N SER A 433 -10.68 -10.20 -13.09
CA SER A 433 -10.44 -11.49 -13.76
C SER A 433 -9.49 -12.40 -12.97
N ASN A 434 -8.67 -11.83 -12.09
CA ASN A 434 -7.54 -12.49 -11.43
C ASN A 434 -6.57 -13.20 -12.41
N ALA A 435 -6.56 -12.72 -13.66
CA ALA A 435 -5.79 -13.31 -14.76
C ALA A 435 -4.94 -12.27 -15.49
N SER A 436 -4.89 -11.04 -14.98
CA SER A 436 -4.15 -9.94 -15.57
C SER A 436 -2.66 -10.18 -15.42
N GLN A 437 -1.91 -9.94 -16.49
CA GLN A 437 -0.45 -9.97 -16.50
C GLN A 437 0.07 -8.60 -16.91
N VAL A 438 1.08 -8.10 -16.23
CA VAL A 438 1.63 -6.75 -16.45
C VAL A 438 3.02 -6.87 -17.07
N VAL A 439 3.31 -5.95 -17.98
CA VAL A 439 4.66 -5.74 -18.52
C VAL A 439 5.02 -4.28 -18.43
N ASP A 440 6.20 -4.01 -17.90
CA ASP A 440 6.86 -2.71 -18.04
C ASP A 440 7.39 -2.56 -19.47
N LEU A 441 6.96 -1.51 -20.16
CA LEU A 441 7.26 -1.32 -21.58
C LEU A 441 8.66 -0.78 -21.83
N GLY A 442 9.36 -0.25 -20.81
CA GLY A 442 10.57 0.54 -21.00
C GLY A 442 10.36 1.64 -22.04
N MET A 443 9.14 2.23 -22.06
CA MET A 443 8.70 3.12 -23.12
C MET A 443 9.56 4.39 -23.18
N ASN A 444 9.49 5.09 -24.31
CA ASN A 444 10.28 6.30 -24.53
C ASN A 444 11.80 6.09 -24.31
N SER A 445 12.31 4.93 -24.75
CA SER A 445 13.70 4.50 -24.55
C SER A 445 14.12 4.43 -23.07
N GLY A 446 13.20 4.00 -22.19
CA GLY A 446 13.44 3.92 -20.75
C GLY A 446 13.52 5.29 -20.08
N ASN A 447 12.80 6.29 -20.58
CA ASN A 447 12.81 7.62 -19.97
C ASN A 447 12.15 7.59 -18.59
N ILE A 448 12.92 8.05 -17.60
CA ILE A 448 12.57 7.95 -16.18
C ILE A 448 11.32 8.74 -15.75
N TYR A 449 10.93 9.75 -16.53
CA TYR A 449 9.79 10.61 -16.22
C TYR A 449 8.49 10.17 -16.91
N THR A 450 8.58 9.24 -17.86
CA THR A 450 7.45 8.78 -18.67
C THR A 450 7.38 7.26 -18.75
N PRO A 451 7.38 6.53 -17.61
CA PRO A 451 7.21 5.09 -17.65
C PRO A 451 5.81 4.72 -18.15
N GLY A 452 5.66 3.46 -18.53
CA GLY A 452 4.35 2.93 -18.84
C GLY A 452 4.35 1.43 -18.99
N TYR A 453 3.15 0.92 -18.88
CA TYR A 453 2.89 -0.49 -18.68
C TYR A 453 1.77 -0.95 -19.60
N VAL A 454 1.75 -2.25 -19.89
CA VAL A 454 0.63 -2.88 -20.59
C VAL A 454 0.08 -4.01 -19.75
N VAL A 455 -1.24 -4.12 -19.72
CA VAL A 455 -1.96 -5.24 -19.10
C VAL A 455 -2.44 -6.17 -20.18
N TYR A 456 -2.13 -7.44 -20.03
CA TYR A 456 -2.62 -8.54 -20.84
C TYR A 456 -3.67 -9.33 -20.07
N GLU A 457 -4.73 -9.74 -20.77
CA GLU A 457 -5.66 -10.76 -20.30
C GLU A 457 -5.78 -11.84 -21.38
N ASN A 458 -5.58 -13.09 -21.00
CA ASN A 458 -5.64 -14.24 -21.93
C ASN A 458 -4.78 -14.02 -23.19
N GLY A 459 -3.57 -13.50 -23.00
CA GLY A 459 -2.63 -13.23 -24.09
C GLY A 459 -2.97 -12.03 -24.98
N ASN A 460 -3.97 -11.21 -24.67
CA ASN A 460 -4.26 -10.01 -25.46
C ASN A 460 -4.09 -8.74 -24.62
N PRO A 461 -3.49 -7.66 -25.16
CA PRO A 461 -3.39 -6.40 -24.45
C PRO A 461 -4.78 -5.80 -24.29
N THR A 462 -5.17 -5.48 -23.07
CA THR A 462 -6.49 -4.90 -22.74
C THR A 462 -6.40 -3.46 -22.27
N LYS A 463 -5.27 -3.07 -21.66
CA LYS A 463 -5.06 -1.72 -21.11
C LYS A 463 -3.59 -1.31 -21.28
N VAL A 464 -3.35 -0.01 -21.46
CA VAL A 464 -2.03 0.61 -21.40
C VAL A 464 -2.08 1.70 -20.34
N VAL A 465 -1.08 1.74 -19.48
CA VAL A 465 -0.92 2.71 -18.40
C VAL A 465 0.25 3.62 -18.75
N LEU A 466 0.02 4.92 -18.71
CA LEU A 466 0.94 5.95 -19.17
C LEU A 466 1.15 6.96 -18.06
N PHE A 467 2.41 7.27 -17.73
CA PHE A 467 2.76 8.23 -16.68
C PHE A 467 3.42 9.48 -17.26
N ASN A 468 3.26 10.59 -16.55
CA ASN A 468 4.10 11.78 -16.67
C ASN A 468 4.42 12.29 -15.26
N PHE A 469 5.69 12.21 -14.86
CA PHE A 469 6.15 12.68 -13.55
C PHE A 469 6.53 14.17 -13.53
N VAL A 470 6.42 14.89 -14.65
CA VAL A 470 6.83 16.29 -14.75
C VAL A 470 5.66 17.22 -14.54
N THR A 471 5.84 18.22 -13.67
CA THR A 471 4.96 19.40 -13.64
C THR A 471 5.51 20.46 -14.57
N ASP A 472 4.77 20.76 -15.62
CA ASP A 472 5.13 21.75 -16.62
C ASP A 472 3.89 22.53 -17.08
N PRO A 473 3.64 23.73 -16.51
CA PRO A 473 2.50 24.55 -16.90
C PRO A 473 2.51 25.02 -18.37
N SER A 474 3.64 24.88 -19.08
CA SER A 474 3.73 25.26 -20.49
C SER A 474 3.19 24.19 -21.45
N GLY A 475 2.99 22.95 -20.97
CA GLY A 475 2.57 21.81 -21.80
C GLY A 475 3.67 21.25 -22.72
N ASN A 476 4.91 21.73 -22.61
CA ASN A 476 6.01 21.28 -23.48
C ASN A 476 6.47 19.85 -23.18
N THR A 477 6.08 19.30 -22.03
CA THR A 477 6.33 17.90 -21.65
C THR A 477 5.09 17.02 -21.78
N ASP A 478 3.98 17.54 -22.32
CA ASP A 478 2.87 16.69 -22.78
C ASP A 478 3.35 15.83 -23.95
N TYR A 479 3.04 14.54 -23.91
CA TYR A 479 3.50 13.59 -24.93
C TYR A 479 2.38 12.83 -25.63
N THR A 480 2.71 12.33 -26.81
CA THR A 480 1.88 11.44 -27.63
C THR A 480 2.57 10.08 -27.77
N ALA A 481 2.00 9.07 -27.14
CA ALA A 481 2.38 7.67 -27.32
C ALA A 481 1.51 7.02 -28.42
N SER A 482 2.13 6.64 -29.55
CA SER A 482 1.41 6.02 -30.67
C SER A 482 1.36 4.51 -30.52
N ILE A 483 0.27 4.00 -29.95
CA ILE A 483 0.10 2.57 -29.63
C ILE A 483 -0.38 1.79 -30.86
N SER A 484 0.30 0.68 -31.17
CA SER A 484 -0.09 -0.29 -32.21
C SER A 484 -0.08 -1.71 -31.67
N ILE A 485 -1.07 -2.52 -32.03
CA ILE A 485 -1.13 -3.95 -31.65
C ILE A 485 -1.02 -4.80 -32.92
N GLY A 486 0.04 -5.61 -33.01
CA GLY A 486 0.41 -6.31 -34.24
C GLY A 486 0.67 -5.34 -35.40
N GLY A 487 0.57 -5.82 -36.64
CA GLY A 487 0.84 -5.03 -37.84
C GLY A 487 2.31 -4.63 -38.00
N GLY A 488 2.59 -3.75 -38.97
CA GLY A 488 3.94 -3.25 -39.22
C GLY A 488 4.97 -4.36 -39.48
N GLN A 489 6.09 -4.32 -38.75
CA GLN A 489 7.18 -5.30 -38.85
C GLN A 489 7.00 -6.51 -37.91
N THR A 490 5.88 -6.62 -37.18
CA THR A 490 5.68 -7.69 -36.18
C THR A 490 5.36 -9.06 -36.77
N GLY A 491 4.96 -9.12 -38.05
CA GLY A 491 4.47 -10.35 -38.68
C GLY A 491 3.07 -10.80 -38.21
N GLN A 492 2.41 -10.03 -37.33
CA GLN A 492 1.03 -10.29 -36.88
C GLN A 492 0.03 -9.44 -37.67
N PRO A 493 -1.22 -9.91 -37.85
CA PRO A 493 -2.31 -9.04 -38.32
C PRO A 493 -2.45 -7.80 -37.45
N ASN A 494 -2.88 -6.68 -38.04
CA ASN A 494 -3.21 -5.49 -37.24
C ASN A 494 -4.43 -5.79 -36.36
N ALA A 495 -4.24 -5.69 -35.04
CA ALA A 495 -5.28 -5.88 -34.03
C ALA A 495 -5.56 -4.60 -33.23
N SER A 496 -5.05 -3.45 -33.69
CA SER A 496 -5.31 -2.15 -33.04
C SER A 496 -6.79 -1.82 -33.10
N PRO A 497 -7.45 -1.49 -31.96
CA PRO A 497 -8.87 -1.17 -31.94
C PRO A 497 -9.11 0.18 -32.63
N SER A 498 -10.31 0.34 -33.20
CA SER A 498 -10.73 1.61 -33.83
C SER A 498 -10.93 2.75 -32.83
N SER A 499 -11.14 2.43 -31.55
CA SER A 499 -11.30 3.39 -30.48
C SER A 499 -10.95 2.78 -29.12
N VAL A 500 -10.61 3.64 -28.16
CA VAL A 500 -10.31 3.27 -26.78
C VAL A 500 -11.05 4.18 -25.82
N LYS A 501 -11.14 3.78 -24.55
CA LYS A 501 -11.56 4.65 -23.45
C LYS A 501 -10.32 5.12 -22.70
N VAL A 502 -10.32 6.39 -22.27
CA VAL A 502 -9.22 6.99 -21.54
C VAL A 502 -9.73 7.49 -20.19
N LYS A 503 -8.95 7.26 -19.14
CA LYS A 503 -9.17 7.79 -17.79
C LYS A 503 -7.87 8.42 -17.32
N TYR A 504 -8.00 9.55 -16.65
CA TYR A 504 -6.86 10.30 -16.12
C TYR A 504 -6.92 10.24 -14.59
N LEU A 505 -5.81 9.82 -13.98
CA LEU A 505 -5.44 10.29 -12.66
C LEU A 505 -4.72 11.62 -12.90
N ALA A 506 -5.22 12.72 -12.36
CA ALA A 506 -4.70 14.06 -12.69
C ALA A 506 -4.80 15.05 -11.53
N ALA A 507 -3.82 15.96 -11.49
CA ALA A 507 -3.77 17.16 -10.66
C ALA A 507 -2.93 18.23 -11.39
N ASP A 508 -3.01 19.48 -10.92
CA ASP A 508 -2.29 20.62 -11.55
C ASP A 508 -0.77 20.54 -11.37
N SER A 509 -0.29 19.79 -10.37
CA SER A 509 1.13 19.64 -10.04
C SER A 509 1.36 18.36 -9.25
N VAL A 510 2.56 17.78 -9.38
CA VAL A 510 3.04 16.69 -8.51
C VAL A 510 3.06 17.10 -7.04
N SER A 511 3.19 18.39 -6.74
CA SER A 511 3.17 18.90 -5.36
C SER A 511 1.76 19.11 -4.81
N ALA A 512 0.71 18.97 -5.62
CA ALA A 512 -0.65 19.24 -5.17
C ALA A 512 -1.02 18.34 -4.00
N LYS A 513 -1.74 18.86 -3.00
CA LYS A 513 -2.25 18.07 -1.85
C LYS A 513 -3.71 17.66 -1.98
N TYR A 514 -4.44 18.38 -2.82
CA TYR A 514 -5.89 18.26 -2.97
C TYR A 514 -6.26 18.32 -4.45
N ASN A 515 -7.55 18.11 -4.73
CA ASN A 515 -8.14 18.18 -6.06
C ASN A 515 -7.58 17.15 -7.06
N PHE A 516 -7.15 16.00 -6.55
CA PHE A 516 -6.83 14.86 -7.41
C PHE A 516 -8.10 14.31 -8.02
N THR A 517 -8.09 14.07 -9.32
CA THR A 517 -9.22 13.48 -10.03
C THR A 517 -8.85 12.11 -10.57
N TRP A 518 -9.78 11.15 -10.49
CA TRP A 518 -9.74 9.90 -11.26
C TRP A 518 -10.91 9.91 -12.24
N ALA A 519 -10.62 9.79 -13.54
CA ALA A 519 -11.63 9.87 -14.61
C ALA A 519 -12.50 11.14 -14.55
N GLY A 520 -11.89 12.27 -14.17
CA GLY A 520 -12.58 13.57 -14.02
C GLY A 520 -13.43 13.68 -12.76
N GLN A 521 -13.32 12.73 -11.82
CA GLN A 521 -14.05 12.74 -10.55
C GLN A 521 -13.08 12.90 -9.39
N VAL A 522 -13.36 13.85 -8.50
CA VAL A 522 -12.75 13.86 -7.16
C VAL A 522 -13.44 12.81 -6.30
N SER A 523 -12.71 12.18 -5.36
CA SER A 523 -13.36 11.30 -4.38
C SER A 523 -14.42 12.09 -3.60
N LEU A 524 -15.62 11.52 -3.41
CA LEU A 524 -16.71 12.17 -2.65
C LEU A 524 -16.31 12.53 -1.21
N VAL A 525 -15.34 11.83 -0.63
CA VAL A 525 -14.80 12.16 0.70
C VAL A 525 -13.89 13.40 0.65
N SER A 526 -13.30 13.71 -0.52
CA SER A 526 -12.50 14.92 -0.75
C SER A 526 -13.36 16.19 -0.91
N LEU A 527 -14.63 16.05 -1.30
CA LEU A 527 -15.56 17.18 -1.49
C LEU A 527 -16.04 17.78 -0.16
N MET A 528 -15.95 17.04 0.94
CA MET A 528 -16.47 17.52 2.21
C MET A 528 -15.53 18.54 2.91
N HIS A 529 -14.30 18.72 2.41
CA HIS A 529 -13.33 19.70 2.91
C HIS A 529 -13.76 21.17 2.74
N TYR A 530 -14.74 21.47 1.90
CA TYR A 530 -15.01 22.84 1.45
C TYR A 530 -16.08 23.63 2.24
N GLU A 531 -16.78 23.01 3.22
CA GLU A 531 -17.96 23.66 3.83
C GLU A 531 -17.74 24.37 5.18
N HIS A 532 -16.52 24.43 5.74
CA HIS A 532 -16.32 24.99 7.09
C HIS A 532 -15.26 26.07 7.27
N ASP A 533 -14.62 26.56 6.21
CA ASP A 533 -13.81 27.78 6.28
C ASP A 533 -14.62 28.99 5.75
N ASN A 534 -15.55 29.46 6.58
CA ASN A 534 -16.13 30.81 6.55
C ASN A 534 -16.44 31.29 7.96
#